data_AF-A0A6P0HM46-F1
#
_entry.id   AF-A0A6P0HM46-F1
#
_cell.length_a   1.000
_cell.length_b   1.000
_cell.length_c   1.000
_cell.angle_alpha   90.00
_cell.angle_beta   90.00
_cell.angle_gamma   90.00
#
_symmetry.space_group_name_H-M   'P 1'
#
loop_
_entity.id
_entity.type
_entity.pdbx_description
1 polymer ?
#
loop_
_entity_poly.entity_id
_entity_poly.type
_entity_poly.pdbx_seq_one_letter_code
_entity_poly.pdbx_strand_id
1 'polypeptide(L)'
;MQVLGERWTLVVLREVFIGVRRFEDIRQHTGIPRQVLTDRLGNLVDAGILVREPYQDPGSRVRHEYRLTPKGLDLQPALIALTRWGDRHLADEAGPPIEFRHRDCGGRVDVVPVCSEGHTLPDPRETVLGIGPGARPAHSA
;
A
#
# COMPACT_ATOMS: atom_id res chain seq x y z
N MET A 1 -8.41 -2.78 -10.79
CA MET A 1 -8.20 -3.81 -9.75
C MET A 1 -7.00 -4.73 -9.99
N GLN A 2 -6.54 -4.96 -11.24
CA GLN A 2 -5.43 -5.90 -11.49
C GLN A 2 -4.09 -5.54 -10.82
N VAL A 3 -3.75 -4.25 -10.69
CA VAL A 3 -2.46 -3.83 -10.12
C VAL A 3 -2.28 -4.24 -8.66
N LEU A 4 -3.35 -4.23 -7.86
CA LEU A 4 -3.30 -4.55 -6.41
C LEU A 4 -3.45 -6.06 -6.12
N GLY A 5 -3.88 -6.86 -7.10
CA GLY A 5 -4.15 -8.30 -6.91
C GLY A 5 -2.92 -9.19 -6.97
N GLU A 6 -1.76 -8.63 -7.33
CA GLU A 6 -0.52 -9.39 -7.45
C GLU A 6 0.22 -9.43 -6.09
N ARG A 7 0.59 -10.63 -5.64
CA ARG A 7 1.22 -10.92 -4.33
C ARG A 7 2.29 -9.92 -3.91
N TRP A 8 3.10 -9.45 -4.86
CA TRP A 8 4.26 -8.61 -4.60
C TRP A 8 3.96 -7.11 -4.60
N THR A 9 2.84 -6.66 -5.19
CA THR A 9 2.53 -5.23 -5.27
C THR A 9 2.33 -4.62 -3.88
N LEU A 10 1.57 -5.29 -3.02
CA LEU A 10 1.34 -4.84 -1.65
C LEU A 10 2.63 -4.82 -0.83
N VAL A 11 3.52 -5.80 -1.05
CA VAL A 11 4.83 -5.86 -0.39
C VAL A 11 5.69 -4.66 -0.81
N VAL A 12 5.78 -4.37 -2.11
CA VAL A 12 6.54 -3.21 -2.60
C VAL A 12 5.94 -1.90 -2.08
N LEU A 13 4.62 -1.73 -2.13
CA LEU A 13 3.97 -0.54 -1.62
C LEU A 13 4.25 -0.33 -0.13
N ARG A 14 4.12 -1.39 0.69
CA ARG A 14 4.45 -1.36 2.12
C ARG A 14 5.86 -0.81 2.37
N GLU A 15 6.86 -1.30 1.64
CA GLU A 15 8.24 -0.82 1.77
C GLU A 15 8.38 0.67 1.44
N VAL A 16 7.78 1.13 0.34
CA VAL A 16 7.84 2.54 -0.06
C VAL A 16 7.15 3.44 0.97
N PHE A 17 6.02 2.99 1.55
CA PHE A 17 5.29 3.72 2.60
C PHE A 17 6.12 3.90 3.88
N ILE A 18 6.96 2.94 4.25
CA ILE A 18 7.88 3.08 5.39
C ILE A 18 9.21 3.77 5.03
N GLY A 19 9.33 4.30 3.80
CA GLY A 19 10.46 5.11 3.36
C GLY A 19 11.58 4.35 2.67
N VAL A 20 11.42 3.05 2.39
CA VAL A 20 12.40 2.26 1.64
C VAL A 20 12.16 2.49 0.16
N ARG A 21 12.99 3.36 -0.45
CA ARG A 21 12.73 3.92 -1.79
C ARG A 21 13.73 3.50 -2.85
N ARG A 22 14.83 2.86 -2.47
CA ARG A 22 15.89 2.44 -3.41
C ARG A 22 15.66 0.99 -3.81
N PHE A 23 15.88 0.69 -5.09
CA PHE A 23 15.64 -0.65 -5.64
C PHE A 23 16.33 -1.76 -4.83
N GLU A 24 17.60 -1.56 -4.50
CA GLU A 24 18.39 -2.58 -3.84
C GLU A 24 17.95 -2.79 -2.38
N ASP A 25 17.58 -1.73 -1.69
CA ASP A 25 17.07 -1.80 -0.31
C ASP A 25 15.72 -2.53 -0.26
N ILE A 26 14.80 -2.19 -1.18
CA ILE A 26 13.51 -2.90 -1.33
C ILE A 26 13.76 -4.39 -1.58
N ARG A 27 14.69 -4.72 -2.48
CA ARG A 27 15.03 -6.12 -2.81
C ARG A 27 15.58 -6.87 -1.60
N GLN A 28 16.46 -6.25 -0.83
CA GLN A 28 17.07 -6.86 0.35
C GLN A 28 16.06 -7.07 1.47
N HIS A 29 15.18 -6.09 1.71
CA HIS A 29 14.14 -6.18 2.73
C HIS A 29 13.09 -7.25 2.43
N THR A 30 12.74 -7.40 1.15
CA THR A 30 11.59 -8.23 0.74
C THR A 30 11.98 -9.61 0.22
N GLY A 31 13.24 -9.81 -0.17
CA GLY A 31 13.68 -11.02 -0.86
C GLY A 31 13.07 -11.21 -2.25
N ILE A 32 12.39 -10.20 -2.82
CA ILE A 32 11.75 -10.31 -4.12
C ILE A 32 12.82 -10.55 -5.21
N PRO A 33 12.64 -11.54 -6.11
CA PRO A 33 13.55 -11.74 -7.23
C PRO A 33 13.70 -10.47 -8.06
N ARG A 34 14.93 -10.16 -8.50
CA ARG A 34 15.27 -8.89 -9.19
C ARG A 34 14.32 -8.57 -10.34
N GLN A 35 14.05 -9.54 -11.21
CA GLN A 35 13.18 -9.34 -12.37
C GLN A 35 11.74 -9.02 -11.97
N VAL A 36 11.21 -9.76 -10.98
CA VAL A 36 9.87 -9.52 -10.43
C VAL A 36 9.79 -8.12 -9.82
N LEU A 37 10.80 -7.68 -9.08
CA LEU A 37 10.82 -6.33 -8.49
C LEU A 37 10.84 -5.25 -9.57
N THR A 38 11.64 -5.43 -10.63
CA THR A 38 11.67 -4.51 -11.79
C THR A 38 10.29 -4.38 -12.41
N ASP A 39 9.63 -5.49 -12.72
CA ASP A 39 8.31 -5.49 -13.35
C ASP A 39 7.27 -4.81 -12.45
N ARG A 40 7.29 -5.08 -11.14
CA ARG A 40 6.35 -4.49 -10.18
C ARG A 40 6.54 -2.99 -10.03
N LEU A 41 7.77 -2.52 -9.91
CA LEU A 41 8.08 -1.10 -9.84
C LEU A 41 7.71 -0.38 -11.15
N GLY A 42 7.97 -1.00 -12.30
CA GLY A 42 7.55 -0.51 -13.61
C GLY A 42 6.03 -0.35 -13.69
N ASN A 43 5.28 -1.40 -13.37
CA ASN A 43 3.81 -1.37 -13.37
C ASN A 43 3.23 -0.29 -12.43
N LEU A 44 3.85 -0.09 -11.26
CA LEU A 44 3.44 0.95 -10.32
C LEU A 44 3.73 2.36 -10.82
N VAL A 45 4.85 2.54 -11.54
CA VAL A 45 5.18 3.81 -12.20
C VAL A 45 4.22 4.08 -13.37
N ASP A 46 3.97 3.09 -14.23
CA ASP A 46 3.06 3.20 -15.36
C ASP A 46 1.62 3.47 -14.91
N ALA A 47 1.21 2.89 -13.77
CA ALA A 47 -0.07 3.17 -13.14
C ALA A 47 -0.13 4.56 -12.47
N GLY A 48 0.96 5.32 -12.44
CA GLY A 48 1.05 6.62 -11.78
C GLY A 48 0.94 6.57 -10.26
N ILE A 49 1.21 5.40 -9.65
CA ILE A 49 1.21 5.20 -8.19
C ILE A 49 2.57 5.60 -7.62
N LEU A 50 3.64 5.26 -8.35
CA LEU A 50 5.00 5.67 -8.04
C LEU A 50 5.53 6.61 -9.11
N VAL A 51 6.52 7.42 -8.75
CA VAL A 51 7.38 8.15 -9.67
C VAL A 51 8.83 7.74 -9.41
N ARG A 52 9.61 7.62 -10.48
CA ARG A 52 11.04 7.35 -10.40
C ARG A 52 11.79 8.68 -10.49
N GLU A 53 12.43 9.08 -9.41
CA GLU A 53 13.13 10.35 -9.30
C GLU A 53 14.64 10.14 -9.20
N PRO A 54 15.46 10.99 -9.85
CA PRO A 54 16.89 11.00 -9.62
C PRO A 54 17.18 11.51 -8.20
N TYR A 55 18.15 10.88 -7.54
CA TYR A 55 18.64 11.28 -6.23
C TYR A 55 20.17 11.18 -6.23
N GLN A 56 20.82 12.11 -5.53
CA GLN A 56 22.27 12.16 -5.43
C GLN A 56 22.67 12.49 -3.99
N ASP A 57 23.33 11.54 -3.32
CA ASP A 57 24.05 11.84 -2.09
C ASP A 57 25.24 12.77 -2.43
N PRO A 58 25.59 13.74 -1.57
CA PRO A 58 26.75 14.62 -1.81
C PRO A 58 28.01 13.82 -2.13
N GLY A 59 28.65 14.11 -3.27
CA GLY A 59 29.87 13.42 -3.72
C GLY A 59 29.66 12.05 -4.38
N SER A 60 28.42 11.61 -4.60
CA SER A 60 28.11 10.31 -5.23
C SER A 60 27.56 10.45 -6.65
N ARG A 61 27.52 9.32 -7.39
CA ARG A 61 26.85 9.24 -8.70
C ARG A 61 25.33 9.38 -8.54
N VAL A 62 24.67 9.97 -9.54
CA VAL A 62 23.20 10.02 -9.61
C VAL A 62 22.63 8.60 -9.57
N ARG A 63 21.73 8.36 -8.61
CA ARG A 63 20.93 7.14 -8.47
C ARG A 63 19.47 7.49 -8.68
N HIS A 64 18.60 6.48 -8.64
CA HIS A 64 17.16 6.68 -8.70
C HIS A 64 16.50 6.07 -7.48
N GLU A 65 15.41 6.70 -7.05
CA GLU A 65 14.53 6.19 -6.03
C GLU A 65 13.07 6.27 -6.49
N TYR A 66 12.21 5.54 -5.80
CA TYR A 66 10.78 5.47 -6.09
C TYR A 66 10.01 6.19 -5.00
N ARG A 67 9.17 7.15 -5.40
CA ARG A 67 8.35 7.94 -4.48
C ARG A 67 6.87 7.76 -4.78
N LEU A 68 6.05 7.83 -3.73
CA LEU A 68 4.59 7.84 -3.87
C LEU A 68 4.16 9.14 -4.54
N THR A 69 3.28 9.03 -5.53
CA THR A 69 2.51 10.16 -6.05
C THR A 69 1.32 10.45 -5.13
N PRO A 70 0.56 11.54 -5.34
CA PRO A 70 -0.71 11.75 -4.64
C PRO A 70 -1.66 10.54 -4.77
N LYS A 71 -1.80 10.00 -5.99
CA LYS A 71 -2.58 8.77 -6.26
C LYS A 71 -2.06 7.56 -5.48
N GLY A 72 -0.74 7.46 -5.27
CA GLY A 72 -0.14 6.40 -4.46
C GLY A 72 -0.38 6.58 -2.97
N LEU A 73 -0.36 7.82 -2.46
CA LEU A 73 -0.65 8.12 -1.07
C LEU A 73 -2.10 7.76 -0.69
N ASP A 74 -3.04 7.93 -1.62
CA ASP A 74 -4.46 7.55 -1.43
C ASP A 74 -4.67 6.04 -1.17
N LEU A 75 -3.64 5.20 -1.40
CA LEU A 75 -3.68 3.76 -1.07
C LEU A 75 -3.39 3.47 0.41
N GLN A 76 -2.97 4.45 1.21
CA GLN A 76 -2.63 4.26 2.62
C GLN A 76 -3.77 3.61 3.43
N PRO A 77 -5.05 4.02 3.31
CA PRO A 77 -6.12 3.40 4.09
C PRO A 77 -6.28 1.90 3.81
N ALA A 78 -6.08 1.48 2.56
CA ALA A 78 -6.13 0.07 2.18
C ALA A 78 -4.98 -0.72 2.84
N LEU A 79 -3.78 -0.15 2.89
CA LEU A 79 -2.64 -0.78 3.57
C LEU A 79 -2.87 -0.90 5.08
N ILE A 80 -3.40 0.14 5.74
CA ILE A 80 -3.73 0.07 7.18
C ILE A 80 -4.74 -1.05 7.45
N ALA A 81 -5.80 -1.15 6.64
CA ALA A 81 -6.80 -2.22 6.76
C ALA A 81 -6.18 -3.62 6.59
N LEU A 82 -5.32 -3.81 5.58
CA LEU A 82 -4.67 -5.09 5.31
C LEU A 82 -3.66 -5.46 6.41
N THR A 83 -2.88 -4.50 6.91
CA THR A 83 -1.99 -4.69 8.07
C THR A 83 -2.80 -5.12 9.28
N ARG A 84 -3.89 -4.41 9.62
CA ARG A 84 -4.75 -4.78 10.76
C ARG A 84 -5.32 -6.20 10.65
N TRP A 85 -5.71 -6.62 9.44
CA TRP A 85 -6.17 -7.99 9.19
C TRP A 85 -5.03 -9.00 9.39
N GLY A 86 -3.84 -8.72 8.83
CA GLY A 86 -2.65 -9.56 9.00
C GLY A 86 -2.23 -9.67 10.46
N ASP A 87 -2.20 -8.57 11.20
CA ASP A 87 -1.86 -8.53 12.62
C ASP A 87 -2.80 -9.41 13.46
N ARG A 88 -4.09 -9.45 13.11
CA ARG A 88 -5.10 -10.22 13.84
C ARG A 88 -5.03 -11.73 13.58
N HIS A 89 -4.56 -12.12 12.40
CA HIS A 89 -4.71 -13.51 11.91
C HIS A 89 -3.40 -14.21 11.59
N LEU A 90 -2.32 -13.48 11.37
CA LEU A 90 -1.04 -13.99 10.87
C LEU A 90 0.15 -13.59 11.76
N ALA A 91 -0.01 -12.68 12.73
CA ALA A 91 1.06 -12.35 13.65
C ALA A 91 1.36 -13.54 14.56
N ASP A 92 2.65 -13.80 14.77
CA ASP A 92 3.14 -14.76 15.75
C ASP A 92 3.28 -14.08 17.14
N GLU A 93 3.83 -14.80 18.12
CA GLU A 93 4.02 -14.29 19.48
C GLU A 93 4.92 -13.03 19.54
N ALA A 94 5.72 -12.75 18.51
CA ALA A 94 6.57 -11.56 18.45
C ALA A 94 5.78 -10.28 18.09
N GLY A 95 4.52 -10.41 17.68
CA GLY A 95 3.65 -9.27 17.35
C GLY A 95 3.82 -8.74 15.91
N PRO A 96 3.11 -7.67 15.55
CA PRO A 96 3.04 -7.20 14.18
C PRO A 96 4.35 -6.53 13.74
N PRO A 97 4.89 -6.86 12.56
CA PRO A 97 6.19 -6.31 12.10
C PRO A 97 6.11 -4.85 11.65
N ILE A 98 4.91 -4.30 11.45
CA ILE A 98 4.68 -2.88 11.11
C ILE A 98 3.48 -2.34 11.87
N GLU A 99 3.61 -1.10 12.34
CA GLU A 99 2.49 -0.34 12.90
C GLU A 99 2.44 1.05 12.28
N PHE A 100 1.25 1.44 11.81
CA PHE A 100 1.00 2.83 11.44
C PHE A 100 0.75 3.65 12.70
N ARG A 101 1.52 4.72 12.88
CA ARG A 101 1.44 5.60 14.06
C ARG A 101 1.20 7.04 13.65
N HIS A 102 0.41 7.75 14.44
CA HIS A 102 0.21 9.17 14.28
C HIS A 102 1.52 9.90 14.57
N ARG A 103 1.94 10.79 13.67
CA ARG A 103 3.23 11.47 13.75
C ARG A 103 3.40 12.25 15.05
N ASP A 104 2.35 12.91 15.51
CA ASP A 104 2.48 13.89 16.60
C ASP A 104 2.32 13.27 17.99
N CYS A 105 1.51 12.20 18.12
CA CYS A 105 1.26 11.56 19.43
C CYS A 105 1.73 10.11 19.53
N GLY A 106 2.17 9.48 18.44
CA GLY A 106 2.64 8.09 18.41
C GLY A 106 1.53 7.03 18.57
N GLY A 107 0.27 7.44 18.71
CA GLY A 107 -0.88 6.53 18.81
C GLY A 107 -1.06 5.70 17.54
N ARG A 108 -1.53 4.46 17.69
CA ARG A 108 -1.82 3.58 16.55
C ARG A 108 -2.90 4.20 15.66
N VAL A 109 -2.70 4.12 14.36
CA VAL A 109 -3.67 4.55 13.34
C VAL A 109 -4.45 3.33 12.87
N ASP A 110 -5.77 3.45 12.90
CA ASP A 110 -6.72 2.47 12.35
C ASP A 110 -7.58 3.12 11.27
N VAL A 111 -8.22 2.29 10.45
CA VAL A 111 -9.24 2.72 9.49
C VAL A 111 -10.61 2.24 9.91
N VAL A 112 -11.58 3.15 9.86
CA VAL A 112 -13.00 2.90 10.17
C VAL A 112 -13.83 3.53 9.06
N PRO A 113 -14.79 2.81 8.45
CA PRO A 113 -15.72 3.39 7.49
C PRO A 113 -16.54 4.52 8.12
N VAL A 114 -16.81 5.55 7.34
CA VAL A 114 -17.68 6.68 7.71
C VAL A 114 -18.73 6.84 6.63
N CYS A 115 -20.01 6.92 7.01
CA CYS A 115 -21.08 7.17 6.05
C CYS A 115 -21.18 8.67 5.67
N SER A 116 -21.98 8.99 4.66
CA SER A 116 -22.19 10.39 4.21
C SER A 116 -22.73 11.32 5.31
N GLU A 117 -23.42 10.75 6.31
CA GLU A 117 -23.99 11.48 7.45
C GLU A 117 -22.99 11.63 8.62
N GLY A 118 -21.76 11.12 8.46
CA GLY A 118 -20.69 11.28 9.45
C GLY A 118 -20.66 10.22 10.57
N HIS A 119 -21.53 9.20 10.53
CA HIS A 119 -21.45 8.09 11.48
C HIS A 119 -20.22 7.23 11.21
N THR A 120 -19.44 6.92 12.26
CA THR A 120 -18.40 5.88 12.20
C THR A 120 -19.01 4.51 12.34
N LEU A 121 -18.63 3.57 11.47
CA LEU A 121 -19.19 2.22 11.40
C LEU A 121 -18.13 1.17 11.79
N PRO A 122 -17.88 0.95 13.09
CA PRO A 122 -16.83 0.03 13.54
C PRO A 122 -17.17 -1.44 13.32
N ASP A 123 -18.46 -1.84 13.30
CA ASP A 123 -18.88 -3.19 12.95
C ASP A 123 -19.10 -3.30 11.43
N PRO A 124 -18.36 -4.17 10.72
CA PRO A 124 -18.58 -4.41 9.29
C PRO A 124 -20.02 -4.75 8.90
N ARG A 125 -20.83 -5.28 9.84
CA ARG A 125 -22.25 -5.62 9.64
C ARG A 125 -23.17 -4.42 9.55
N GLU A 126 -22.71 -3.22 9.92
CA GLU A 126 -23.46 -1.97 9.77
C GLU A 126 -23.45 -1.45 8.32
N THR A 127 -22.65 -2.07 7.45
CA THR A 127 -22.54 -1.70 6.02
C THR A 127 -23.28 -2.70 5.15
N VAL A 128 -24.06 -2.19 4.19
CA VAL A 128 -24.69 -3.00 3.14
C VAL A 128 -24.04 -2.72 1.79
N LEU A 129 -23.70 -3.76 1.04
CA LEU A 129 -23.19 -3.62 -0.31
C LEU A 129 -24.33 -3.30 -1.28
N GLY A 130 -24.29 -2.10 -1.86
CA GLY A 130 -25.15 -1.69 -2.96
C GLY A 130 -24.44 -1.80 -4.30
N ILE A 131 -25.19 -2.09 -5.36
CA ILE A 131 -24.70 -2.02 -6.74
C ILE A 131 -24.75 -0.55 -7.18
N GLY A 132 -23.59 0.05 -7.42
CA GLY A 132 -23.50 1.44 -7.87
C GLY A 132 -23.88 1.62 -9.35
N PRO A 133 -24.16 2.86 -9.79
CA PRO A 133 -24.63 3.16 -11.15
C PRO A 133 -23.64 2.81 -12.26
N GLY A 134 -22.36 2.58 -11.93
CA GLY A 134 -21.33 2.13 -12.87
C GLY A 134 -21.22 0.62 -13.05
N ALA A 135 -22.04 -0.18 -12.37
CA ALA A 135 -22.00 -1.63 -12.50
C ALA A 135 -22.47 -2.06 -13.90
N ARG A 136 -21.54 -2.57 -14.69
CA ARG A 136 -21.89 -3.22 -15.97
C ARG A 136 -22.48 -4.60 -15.67
N PRO A 137 -23.58 -4.99 -16.34
CA PRO A 137 -24.06 -6.36 -16.22
C PRO A 137 -22.92 -7.32 -16.55
N ALA A 138 -22.75 -8.37 -15.75
CA ALA A 138 -21.83 -9.44 -16.09
C ALA A 138 -22.25 -9.97 -17.48
N HIS A 139 -21.34 -9.91 -18.45
CA HIS A 139 -21.57 -10.50 -19.76
C HIS A 139 -21.95 -11.97 -19.57
N SER A 140 -23.21 -12.32 -19.83
CA SER A 140 -23.64 -13.70 -19.94
C SER A 140 -22.87 -14.34 -21.09
N ALA A 141 -22.06 -15.34 -20.77
CA ALA A 141 -21.51 -16.28 -21.74
C ALA A 141 -22.60 -17.23 -22.23
#